data_AF-A0A3M7NQV0-F1
#
_entry.id   AF-A0A3M7NQV0-F1
#
_cell.length_a   1.000
_cell.length_b   1.000
_cell.length_c   1.000
_cell.angle_alpha   90.00
_cell.angle_beta   90.00
_cell.angle_gamma   90.00
#
_symmetry.space_group_name_H-M   'P 1'
#
loop_
_entity.id
_entity.type
_entity.pdbx_description
1 polymer ?
#
loop_
_entity_poly.entity_id
_entity_poly.type
_entity_poly.pdbx_seq_one_letter_code
_entity_poly.pdbx_strand_id
1 'polypeptide(L)'
;MSANKSLLILPSLPAPPSRSALSSAYTPTLISLLPKLVPASTKHSSRLDIALVLDSSYDTCRPRPALFAPLEALLRESYSLVCLVAAQQGIDLDLPGGLDVRIFFIHPPSGPADAAPTPLSGPLINLATLAASLSSSTPVYVPGSEAGLAIASAFSTTFHEAHSTKPSVRPLSHGPSPAQALAATATATTTTAATPTTAATPTTAATPTAAMTTTATTTTATTTTATTTTATPTTTATPTTATPTTATTTTTTITTTTPASNHASIHKSIAVGGTFDHLHIGHKLLLTATLLPASPQPALPPRTITVGITNQDLLANKKHASVLEPWAQRVERTAAFVESILCFAPAADMAKMRRIDQLHHPVVNGRITRYTYTPLPPTTRAALARQFADESTVIVNYTLITDPFGPTITEQDITGIVVSAETRGGGRAVNEKRVEKGWKALEVWEVGVLDAGSSSSCSAATSTSANGEHKQAGPAFADKISSTEIRRRLVEMAKDGKL
;
A
#
# COMPACT_ATOMS: atom_id res chain seq x y z
N MET A 1 -10.06 -18.17 13.54
CA MET A 1 -8.62 -17.82 13.61
C MET A 1 -7.90 -18.64 12.55
N SER A 2 -7.15 -18.02 11.63
CA SER A 2 -6.49 -18.78 10.57
C SER A 2 -5.30 -19.54 11.16
N ALA A 3 -5.40 -20.86 11.20
CA ALA A 3 -4.38 -21.75 11.75
C ALA A 3 -3.04 -21.71 10.96
N ASN A 4 -2.99 -20.99 9.83
CA ASN A 4 -1.82 -20.93 8.93
C ASN A 4 -1.53 -19.49 8.49
N LYS A 5 -1.36 -18.55 9.44
CA LYS A 5 -0.89 -17.19 9.14
C LYS A 5 0.64 -17.12 9.26
N SER A 6 1.31 -16.59 8.25
CA SER A 6 2.73 -16.25 8.27
C SER A 6 2.94 -14.78 7.92
N LEU A 7 4.02 -14.18 8.45
CA LEU A 7 4.44 -12.81 8.13
C LEU A 7 5.80 -12.84 7.44
N LEU A 8 5.97 -12.09 6.36
CA LEU A 8 7.27 -11.77 5.77
C LEU A 8 7.51 -10.26 5.91
N ILE A 9 8.61 -9.85 6.54
CA ILE A 9 9.01 -8.44 6.60
C ILE A 9 10.14 -8.22 5.60
N LEU A 10 9.91 -7.36 4.61
CA LEU A 10 10.90 -7.01 3.60
C LEU A 10 11.54 -5.65 3.93
N PRO A 11 12.89 -5.55 3.88
CA PRO A 11 13.62 -4.33 4.18
C PRO A 11 13.31 -3.21 3.20
N SER A 12 13.58 -1.96 3.56
CA SER A 12 13.37 -0.85 2.65
C SER A 12 14.29 -0.91 1.43
N LEU A 13 13.78 -0.39 0.31
CA LEU A 13 14.57 -0.08 -0.87
C LEU A 13 14.60 1.45 -1.05
N PRO A 14 15.74 2.03 -1.45
CA PRO A 14 15.87 3.47 -1.63
C PRO A 14 15.04 3.97 -2.82
N ALA A 15 14.43 5.15 -2.67
CA ALA A 15 13.48 5.77 -3.61
C ALA A 15 12.25 4.86 -3.90
N PRO A 16 11.18 5.30 -4.60
CA PRO A 16 10.25 4.33 -5.17
C PRO A 16 11.05 3.38 -6.07
N PRO A 17 11.17 2.09 -5.72
CA PRO A 17 12.11 1.20 -6.38
C PRO A 17 11.65 0.94 -7.81
N SER A 18 12.59 0.87 -8.74
CA SER A 18 12.29 0.37 -10.08
C SER A 18 11.86 -1.09 -9.99
N ARG A 19 11.05 -1.54 -10.95
CA ARG A 19 10.63 -2.94 -11.06
C ARG A 19 11.82 -3.91 -11.04
N SER A 20 12.92 -3.56 -11.70
CA SER A 20 14.15 -4.36 -11.72
C SER A 20 14.82 -4.42 -10.35
N ALA A 21 14.89 -3.30 -9.63
CA ALA A 21 15.46 -3.25 -8.29
C ALA A 21 14.65 -4.10 -7.31
N LEU A 22 13.31 -3.99 -7.35
CA LEU A 22 12.39 -4.77 -6.53
C LEU A 22 12.51 -6.27 -6.84
N SER A 23 12.50 -6.64 -8.12
CA SER A 23 12.70 -8.02 -8.56
C SER A 23 14.03 -8.58 -8.09
N SER A 24 15.14 -7.87 -8.30
CA SER A 24 16.48 -8.30 -7.87
C SER A 24 16.54 -8.51 -6.35
N ALA A 25 15.96 -7.58 -5.58
CA ALA A 25 16.01 -7.60 -4.13
C ALA A 25 15.17 -8.73 -3.50
N TYR A 26 13.98 -8.99 -4.02
CA TYR A 26 12.99 -9.83 -3.32
C TYR A 26 12.70 -11.18 -3.98
N THR A 27 13.03 -11.38 -5.26
CA THR A 27 12.81 -12.67 -5.95
C THR A 27 13.45 -13.84 -5.19
N PRO A 28 14.73 -13.77 -4.76
CA PRO A 28 15.36 -14.90 -4.07
C PRO A 28 14.65 -15.28 -2.76
N THR A 29 14.20 -14.26 -2.01
CA THR A 29 13.45 -14.43 -0.77
C THR A 29 12.11 -15.13 -1.03
N LEU A 30 11.37 -14.67 -2.04
CA LEU A 30 10.06 -15.25 -2.38
C LEU A 30 10.21 -16.69 -2.90
N ILE A 31 11.20 -16.97 -3.77
CA ILE A 31 11.49 -18.33 -4.26
C ILE A 31 11.77 -19.29 -3.09
N SER A 32 12.53 -18.84 -2.09
CA SER A 32 12.86 -19.67 -0.92
C SER A 32 11.67 -19.86 0.04
N LEU A 33 10.74 -18.91 0.09
CA LEU A 33 9.66 -18.90 1.08
C LEU A 33 8.37 -19.52 0.57
N LEU A 34 7.86 -19.12 -0.60
CA LEU A 34 6.51 -19.47 -1.04
C LEU A 34 6.24 -20.99 -1.01
N PRO A 35 7.14 -21.88 -1.50
CA PRO A 35 6.91 -23.32 -1.46
C PRO A 35 6.74 -23.88 -0.03
N LYS A 36 7.40 -23.27 0.97
CA LYS A 36 7.34 -23.71 2.38
C LYS A 36 6.01 -23.38 3.06
N LEU A 37 5.24 -22.46 2.48
CA LEU A 37 3.98 -21.98 3.04
C LEU A 37 2.76 -22.66 2.42
N VAL A 38 2.95 -23.39 1.31
CA VAL A 38 1.87 -24.12 0.65
C VAL A 38 1.30 -25.14 1.65
N PRO A 39 -0.01 -25.10 1.95
CA PRO A 39 -0.61 -26.01 2.91
C PRO A 39 -0.56 -27.45 2.39
N ALA A 40 -0.34 -28.40 3.30
CA ALA A 40 -0.42 -29.83 2.97
C ALA A 40 -1.84 -30.28 2.59
N SER A 41 -2.87 -29.53 3.03
CA SER A 41 -4.27 -29.79 2.70
C SER A 41 -4.72 -28.93 1.53
N THR A 42 -5.44 -29.53 0.58
CA THR A 42 -6.04 -28.84 -0.57
C THR A 42 -7.32 -28.09 -0.23
N LYS A 43 -7.86 -28.24 1.00
CA LYS A 43 -9.16 -27.69 1.39
C LYS A 43 -9.12 -26.22 1.81
N HIS A 44 -7.96 -25.76 2.28
CA HIS A 44 -7.79 -24.41 2.81
C HIS A 44 -6.53 -23.76 2.25
N SER A 45 -6.54 -22.44 2.11
CA SER A 45 -5.34 -21.68 1.76
C SER A 45 -4.56 -21.30 3.02
N SER A 46 -3.24 -21.13 2.88
CA SER A 46 -2.39 -20.52 3.90
C SER A 46 -2.30 -19.01 3.66
N ARG A 47 -2.35 -18.21 4.72
CA ARG A 47 -2.26 -16.74 4.62
C ARG A 47 -0.82 -16.28 4.78
N LEU A 48 -0.32 -15.51 3.81
CA LEU A 48 0.96 -14.81 3.88
C LEU A 48 0.72 -13.29 3.90
N ASP A 49 1.06 -12.66 5.01
CA ASP A 49 1.16 -11.22 5.11
C ASP A 49 2.58 -10.78 4.73
N ILE A 50 2.71 -9.80 3.83
CA ILE A 50 3.99 -9.20 3.45
C ILE A 50 3.99 -7.74 3.90
N ALA A 51 4.89 -7.42 4.81
CA ALA A 51 5.09 -6.07 5.30
C ALA A 51 6.30 -5.44 4.60
N LEU A 52 6.06 -4.38 3.83
CA LEU A 52 7.09 -3.63 3.13
C LEU A 52 7.54 -2.46 4.00
N VAL A 53 8.79 -2.48 4.47
CA VAL A 53 9.36 -1.33 5.19
C VAL A 53 9.64 -0.22 4.19
N LEU A 54 9.13 0.97 4.47
CA LEU A 54 9.35 2.15 3.63
C LEU A 54 10.66 2.82 3.99
N ASP A 55 11.33 3.34 2.96
CA ASP A 55 12.49 4.21 3.10
C ASP A 55 12.08 5.62 3.56
N SER A 56 12.99 6.36 4.16
CA SER A 56 12.74 7.76 4.58
C SER A 56 12.38 8.71 3.43
N SER A 57 12.61 8.32 2.17
CA SER A 57 12.14 9.06 0.99
C SER A 57 10.61 9.12 0.86
N TYR A 58 9.88 8.21 1.52
CA TYR A 58 8.43 8.32 1.66
C TYR A 58 8.13 9.28 2.81
N ASP A 59 7.87 10.54 2.49
CA ASP A 59 7.53 11.57 3.48
C ASP A 59 6.15 11.30 4.10
N THR A 60 6.14 10.46 5.15
CA THR A 60 4.94 10.05 5.88
C THR A 60 4.35 11.13 6.77
N CYS A 61 5.00 12.30 6.85
CA CYS A 61 4.41 13.49 7.44
C CYS A 61 3.35 14.13 6.52
N ARG A 62 3.34 13.77 5.22
CA ARG A 62 2.34 14.25 4.27
C ARG A 62 1.03 13.44 4.38
N PRO A 63 -0.12 14.04 4.02
CA PRO A 63 -1.37 13.29 3.88
C PRO A 63 -1.20 12.13 2.91
N ARG A 64 -1.79 10.96 3.23
CA ARG A 64 -1.65 9.75 2.40
C ARG A 64 -2.10 9.92 0.93
N PRO A 65 -3.10 10.76 0.57
CA PRO A 65 -3.38 11.06 -0.83
C PRO A 65 -2.16 11.55 -1.61
N ALA A 66 -1.26 12.32 -0.99
CA ALA A 66 -0.04 12.79 -1.62
C ALA A 66 1.00 11.68 -1.84
N LEU A 67 0.89 10.58 -1.08
CA LEU A 67 1.73 9.39 -1.20
C LEU A 67 1.08 8.29 -2.06
N PHE A 68 -0.12 8.53 -2.60
CA PHE A 68 -0.89 7.52 -3.32
C PHE A 68 -0.08 6.93 -4.48
N ALA A 69 0.43 7.77 -5.38
CA ALA A 69 1.13 7.32 -6.57
C ALA A 69 2.37 6.44 -6.27
N PRO A 70 3.33 6.87 -5.42
CA PRO A 70 4.49 6.02 -5.13
C PRO A 70 4.12 4.75 -4.35
N LEU A 71 3.14 4.79 -3.44
CA LEU A 71 2.71 3.61 -2.68
C LEU A 71 1.92 2.62 -3.56
N GLU A 72 1.05 3.11 -4.44
CA GLU A 72 0.33 2.29 -5.42
C GLU A 72 1.32 1.58 -6.35
N ALA A 73 2.32 2.30 -6.86
CA ALA A 73 3.34 1.73 -7.72
C ALA A 73 4.12 0.62 -7.01
N LEU A 74 4.57 0.86 -5.77
CA LEU A 74 5.25 -0.15 -4.95
C LEU A 74 4.35 -1.37 -4.68
N LEU A 75 3.08 -1.14 -4.35
CA LEU A 75 2.10 -2.20 -4.10
C LEU A 75 1.88 -3.08 -5.34
N ARG A 76 1.66 -2.44 -6.49
CA ARG A 76 1.39 -3.07 -7.78
C ARG A 76 2.59 -3.90 -8.24
N GLU A 77 3.80 -3.34 -8.15
CA GLU A 77 5.02 -4.07 -8.52
C GLU A 77 5.31 -5.24 -7.56
N SER A 78 5.01 -5.07 -6.26
CA SER A 78 5.18 -6.15 -5.28
C SER A 78 4.21 -7.31 -5.52
N TYR A 79 2.92 -7.02 -5.78
CA TYR A 79 1.95 -8.05 -6.15
C TYR A 79 2.29 -8.72 -7.49
N SER A 80 2.76 -7.94 -8.47
CA SER A 80 3.21 -8.47 -9.77
C SER A 80 4.38 -9.45 -9.59
N LEU A 81 5.34 -9.12 -8.72
CA LEU A 81 6.45 -10.00 -8.40
C LEU A 81 5.98 -11.29 -7.70
N VAL A 82 5.07 -11.20 -6.73
CA VAL A 82 4.49 -12.38 -6.07
C VAL A 82 3.80 -13.29 -7.11
N CYS A 83 3.00 -12.72 -8.01
CA CYS A 83 2.34 -13.49 -9.08
C CYS A 83 3.36 -14.17 -9.99
N LEU A 84 4.42 -13.47 -10.38
CA LEU A 84 5.49 -14.00 -11.22
C LEU A 84 6.20 -15.19 -10.55
N VAL A 85 6.64 -15.03 -9.29
CA VAL A 85 7.33 -16.10 -8.56
C VAL A 85 6.40 -17.28 -8.30
N ALA A 86 5.15 -17.03 -7.90
CA ALA A 86 4.16 -18.09 -7.72
C ALA A 86 3.91 -18.86 -9.02
N ALA A 87 3.89 -18.18 -10.17
CA ALA A 87 3.71 -18.83 -11.48
C ALA A 87 4.91 -19.70 -11.84
N GLN A 88 6.13 -19.21 -11.61
CA GLN A 88 7.37 -19.96 -11.81
C GLN A 88 7.44 -21.23 -10.93
N GLN A 89 6.90 -21.16 -9.72
CA GLN A 89 6.90 -22.26 -8.75
C GLN A 89 5.66 -23.16 -8.85
N GLY A 90 4.72 -22.90 -9.76
CA GLY A 90 3.47 -23.66 -9.87
C GLY A 90 2.56 -23.56 -8.63
N ILE A 91 2.67 -22.47 -7.85
CA ILE A 91 1.93 -22.26 -6.62
C ILE A 91 0.66 -21.48 -6.91
N ASP A 92 -0.50 -22.04 -6.57
CA ASP A 92 -1.76 -21.35 -6.72
C ASP A 92 -1.93 -20.21 -5.72
N LEU A 93 -2.49 -19.10 -6.20
CA LEU A 93 -2.86 -17.95 -5.38
C LEU A 93 -4.39 -17.88 -5.33
N ASP A 94 -4.94 -17.60 -4.15
CA ASP A 94 -6.38 -17.37 -3.93
C ASP A 94 -7.33 -18.53 -4.23
N LEU A 95 -6.77 -19.69 -4.57
CA LEU A 95 -7.48 -20.98 -4.72
C LEU A 95 -7.29 -21.87 -3.50
N PRO A 96 -8.22 -22.82 -3.24
CA PRO A 96 -8.03 -23.86 -2.23
C PRO A 96 -6.71 -24.62 -2.42
N GLY A 97 -5.97 -24.84 -1.33
CA GLY A 97 -4.63 -25.44 -1.38
C GLY A 97 -3.50 -24.47 -1.78
N GLY A 98 -3.82 -23.23 -2.11
CA GLY A 98 -2.87 -22.18 -2.47
C GLY A 98 -2.51 -21.22 -1.34
N LEU A 99 -1.95 -20.07 -1.73
CA LEU A 99 -1.60 -18.98 -0.82
C LEU A 99 -2.57 -17.79 -0.96
N ASP A 100 -2.99 -17.25 0.17
CA ASP A 100 -3.69 -15.96 0.28
C ASP A 100 -2.68 -14.90 0.70
N VAL A 101 -2.15 -14.15 -0.28
CA VAL A 101 -1.14 -13.12 -0.06
C VAL A 101 -1.79 -11.76 0.17
N ARG A 102 -1.30 -11.02 1.17
CA ARG A 102 -1.74 -9.66 1.52
C ARG A 102 -0.51 -8.78 1.72
N ILE A 103 -0.52 -7.57 1.18
CA ILE A 103 0.62 -6.64 1.26
C ILE A 103 0.19 -5.36 1.98
N PHE A 104 1.01 -4.89 2.89
CA PHE A 104 0.85 -3.61 3.59
C PHE A 104 2.21 -2.97 3.86
N PHE A 105 2.22 -1.73 4.35
CA PHE A 105 3.42 -0.91 4.52
C PHE A 105 3.74 -0.66 5.98
N ILE A 106 5.04 -0.67 6.30
CA ILE A 106 5.57 -0.20 7.57
C ILE A 106 6.29 1.12 7.30
N HIS A 107 5.87 2.22 7.91
CA HIS A 107 6.63 3.47 7.83
C HIS A 107 7.69 3.58 8.92
N PRO A 108 8.80 4.31 8.66
CA PRO A 108 9.76 4.64 9.70
C PRO A 108 9.10 5.55 10.75
N PRO A 109 9.59 5.51 12.00
CA PRO A 109 9.07 6.37 13.06
C PRO A 109 9.34 7.84 12.72
N SER A 110 8.29 8.65 12.67
CA SER A 110 8.37 10.09 12.38
C SER A 110 8.61 10.94 13.64
N GLY A 111 8.54 10.33 14.83
CA GLY A 111 8.74 10.99 16.13
C GLY A 111 8.26 10.12 17.31
N PRO A 112 8.33 10.63 18.56
CA PRO A 112 7.95 9.86 19.76
C PRO A 112 6.44 9.56 19.85
N ALA A 113 5.58 10.38 19.25
CA ALA A 113 4.14 10.12 19.16
C ALA A 113 3.83 8.89 18.27
N ASP A 114 4.65 8.68 17.23
CA ASP A 114 4.57 7.57 16.29
C ASP A 114 5.07 6.23 16.86
N ALA A 115 5.54 6.23 18.11
CA ALA A 115 5.90 5.01 18.84
C ALA A 115 4.66 4.29 19.42
N ALA A 116 3.46 4.90 19.36
CA ALA A 116 2.23 4.28 19.85
C ALA A 116 1.64 3.29 18.81
N PRO A 117 1.14 2.12 19.24
CA PRO A 117 0.26 1.32 18.40
C PRO A 117 -1.02 2.08 18.03
N THR A 118 -1.35 2.08 16.75
CA THR A 118 -2.56 2.66 16.15
C THR A 118 -3.26 1.57 15.32
N PRO A 119 -4.05 0.68 15.96
CA PRO A 119 -4.61 -0.50 15.31
C PRO A 119 -5.47 -0.21 14.07
N LEU A 120 -6.11 0.95 13.96
CA LEU A 120 -6.94 1.33 12.81
C LEU A 120 -6.19 2.15 11.74
N SER A 121 -4.85 2.10 11.69
CA SER A 121 -4.05 2.87 10.72
C SER A 121 -3.80 2.16 9.39
N GLY A 122 -4.27 0.94 9.17
CA GLY A 122 -3.99 0.20 7.93
C GLY A 122 -4.35 0.97 6.64
N PRO A 123 -3.64 0.75 5.52
CA PRO A 123 -2.61 -0.27 5.28
C PRO A 123 -1.17 0.27 5.46
N LEU A 124 -1.02 1.47 6.00
CA LEU A 124 0.25 2.10 6.33
C LEU A 124 0.34 2.20 7.86
N ILE A 125 1.15 1.35 8.47
CA ILE A 125 1.25 1.22 9.94
C ILE A 125 2.69 1.42 10.41
N ASN A 126 2.87 1.69 11.70
CA ASN A 126 4.19 1.68 12.32
C ASN A 126 4.55 0.28 12.84
N LEU A 127 5.83 0.08 13.20
CA LEU A 127 6.34 -1.20 13.69
C LEU A 127 5.68 -1.62 15.02
N ALA A 128 5.31 -0.66 15.87
CA ALA A 128 4.65 -0.93 17.16
C ALA A 128 3.24 -1.51 16.97
N THR A 129 2.46 -0.97 16.03
CA THR A 129 1.16 -1.50 15.62
C THR A 129 1.29 -2.93 15.11
N LEU A 130 2.26 -3.19 14.23
CA LEU A 130 2.48 -4.55 13.72
C LEU A 130 2.83 -5.51 14.85
N ALA A 131 3.81 -5.16 15.68
CA ALA A 131 4.24 -5.96 16.81
C ALA A 131 3.05 -6.30 17.74
N ALA A 132 2.31 -5.29 18.20
CA ALA A 132 1.15 -5.43 19.09
C ALA A 132 0.00 -6.28 18.51
N SER A 133 -0.12 -6.35 17.19
CA SER A 133 -1.20 -7.11 16.52
C SER A 133 -0.93 -8.61 16.41
N LEU A 134 0.32 -9.05 16.53
CA LEU A 134 0.72 -10.43 16.24
C LEU A 134 0.69 -11.33 17.47
N SER A 135 0.23 -12.57 17.27
CA SER A 135 0.44 -13.63 18.27
C SER A 135 1.91 -14.08 18.27
N SER A 136 2.44 -14.42 19.45
CA SER A 136 3.78 -15.00 19.62
C SER A 136 4.01 -16.30 18.83
N SER A 137 2.94 -17.01 18.49
CA SER A 137 2.97 -18.22 17.66
C SER A 137 3.10 -17.96 16.16
N THR A 138 2.93 -16.71 15.71
CA THR A 138 2.98 -16.37 14.28
C THR A 138 4.42 -16.47 13.78
N PRO A 139 4.73 -17.34 12.80
CA PRO A 139 6.05 -17.37 12.19
C PRO A 139 6.30 -16.08 11.40
N VAL A 140 7.42 -15.44 11.70
CA VAL A 140 7.90 -14.21 11.06
C VAL A 140 9.15 -14.54 10.26
N TYR A 141 9.12 -14.29 8.96
CA TYR A 141 10.23 -14.49 8.05
C TYR A 141 10.88 -13.15 7.72
N VAL A 142 12.20 -13.14 7.65
CA VAL A 142 12.98 -11.99 7.19
C VAL A 142 14.05 -12.46 6.21
N PRO A 143 14.46 -11.64 5.23
CA PRO A 143 15.65 -11.93 4.44
C PRO A 143 16.90 -12.06 5.33
N GLY A 144 17.82 -12.96 5.01
CA GLY A 144 19.07 -13.15 5.77
C GLY A 144 20.15 -12.10 5.51
N SER A 145 19.82 -11.01 4.81
CA SER A 145 20.75 -9.90 4.60
C SER A 145 20.90 -9.05 5.86
N GLU A 146 21.96 -8.23 5.92
CA GLU A 146 22.20 -7.29 7.03
C GLU A 146 20.97 -6.41 7.33
N ALA A 147 20.35 -5.84 6.29
CA ALA A 147 19.13 -5.05 6.43
C ALA A 147 17.95 -5.86 6.99
N GLY A 148 17.79 -7.12 6.56
CA GLY A 148 16.73 -8.00 7.08
C GLY A 148 16.96 -8.39 8.54
N LEU A 149 18.21 -8.64 8.94
CA LEU A 149 18.58 -8.95 10.33
C LEU A 149 18.44 -7.72 11.24
N ALA A 150 18.77 -6.52 10.76
CA ALA A 150 18.56 -5.28 11.49
C ALA A 150 17.07 -5.06 11.82
N ILE A 151 16.19 -5.29 10.83
CA ILE A 151 14.74 -5.19 11.03
C ILE A 151 14.21 -6.29 11.95
N ALA A 152 14.72 -7.51 11.85
CA ALA A 152 14.38 -8.58 12.80
C ALA A 152 14.74 -8.21 14.24
N SER A 153 15.89 -7.57 14.45
CA SER A 153 16.30 -7.07 15.76
C SER A 153 15.34 -5.99 16.27
N ALA A 154 15.06 -4.96 15.45
CA ALA A 154 14.13 -3.90 15.80
C ALA A 154 12.73 -4.45 16.12
N PHE A 155 12.20 -5.32 15.26
CA PHE A 155 10.89 -5.96 15.46
C PHE A 155 10.87 -6.81 16.73
N SER A 156 11.93 -7.58 17.01
CA SER A 156 11.99 -8.42 18.21
C SER A 156 11.99 -7.59 19.51
N THR A 157 12.69 -6.46 19.51
CA THR A 157 12.68 -5.50 20.63
C THR A 157 11.28 -4.94 20.86
N THR A 158 10.64 -4.38 19.82
CA THR A 158 9.29 -3.83 19.92
C THR A 158 8.24 -4.89 20.27
N PHE A 159 8.39 -6.12 19.76
CA PHE A 159 7.51 -7.23 20.11
C PHE A 159 7.64 -7.63 21.59
N HIS A 160 8.86 -7.67 22.11
CA HIS A 160 9.12 -7.95 23.51
C HIS A 160 8.55 -6.86 24.42
N GLU A 161 8.64 -5.58 24.04
CA GLU A 161 8.00 -4.48 24.76
C GLU A 161 6.47 -4.65 24.84
N ALA A 162 5.84 -5.14 23.77
CA ALA A 162 4.39 -5.33 23.72
C ALA A 162 3.91 -6.61 24.45
N HIS A 163 4.69 -7.70 24.44
CA HIS A 163 4.23 -9.03 24.88
C HIS A 163 5.04 -9.65 26.02
N SER A 164 6.15 -9.05 26.44
CA SER A 164 7.11 -9.66 27.38
C SER A 164 7.57 -11.07 26.96
N THR A 165 7.55 -11.36 25.66
CA THR A 165 7.96 -12.64 25.06
C THR A 165 8.73 -12.39 23.76
N LYS A 166 9.46 -13.40 23.28
CA LYS A 166 10.19 -13.30 22.00
C LYS A 166 9.32 -13.80 20.83
N PRO A 167 9.35 -13.13 19.67
CA PRO A 167 8.64 -13.60 18.49
C PRO A 167 9.36 -14.80 17.83
N SER A 168 8.63 -15.58 17.04
CA SER A 168 9.19 -16.66 16.20
C SER A 168 9.77 -16.10 14.90
N VAL A 169 10.95 -15.47 14.96
CA VAL A 169 11.64 -14.91 13.78
C VAL A 169 12.54 -15.96 13.13
N ARG A 170 12.43 -16.11 11.81
CA ARG A 170 13.14 -17.10 10.98
C ARG A 170 13.84 -16.39 9.81
N PRO A 171 15.15 -16.15 9.92
CA PRO A 171 15.94 -15.66 8.79
C PRO A 171 15.92 -16.66 7.63
N LEU A 172 15.80 -16.14 6.41
CA LEU A 172 15.87 -16.92 5.18
C LEU A 172 17.30 -16.90 4.62
N SER A 173 17.71 -17.96 3.92
CA SER A 173 19.07 -18.13 3.39
C SER A 173 19.48 -17.10 2.33
N HIS A 174 18.54 -16.30 1.83
CA HIS A 174 18.77 -15.28 0.81
C HIS A 174 18.16 -13.95 1.26
N GLY A 175 18.79 -12.85 0.89
CA GLY A 175 18.27 -11.50 1.09
C GLY A 175 18.97 -10.48 0.20
N PRO A 176 18.41 -9.27 0.06
CA PRO A 176 19.00 -8.25 -0.79
C PRO A 176 20.41 -7.92 -0.32
N SER A 177 21.40 -8.16 -1.19
CA SER A 177 22.78 -7.75 -0.94
C SER A 177 22.91 -6.24 -1.18
N PRO A 178 23.57 -5.46 -0.31
CA PRO A 178 23.75 -4.01 -0.48
C PRO A 178 24.35 -3.61 -1.84
N ALA A 179 25.12 -4.50 -2.47
CA ALA A 179 25.80 -4.23 -3.73
C ALA A 179 24.92 -4.33 -4.98
N GLN A 180 23.75 -4.98 -4.93
CA GLN A 180 22.97 -5.28 -6.14
C GLN A 180 21.92 -4.21 -6.50
N ALA A 181 21.57 -3.31 -5.57
CA ALA A 181 20.66 -2.20 -5.86
C ALA A 181 21.38 -0.98 -6.48
N LEU A 182 22.67 -0.77 -6.18
CA LEU A 182 23.46 0.33 -6.75
C LEU A 182 24.07 0.01 -8.13
N ALA A 183 24.24 -1.27 -8.47
CA ALA A 183 24.93 -1.66 -9.71
C ALA A 183 24.07 -1.51 -10.98
N ALA A 184 22.74 -1.34 -10.86
CA ALA A 184 21.84 -1.20 -12.01
C ALA A 184 21.87 0.18 -12.68
N THR A 185 22.65 1.14 -12.14
CA THR A 185 22.73 2.52 -12.65
C THR A 185 24.11 2.88 -13.23
N ALA A 186 25.03 1.92 -13.34
CA ALA A 186 26.40 2.17 -13.81
C ALA A 186 26.81 1.16 -14.90
N THR A 187 26.21 1.24 -16.09
CA THR A 187 26.81 0.63 -17.29
C THR A 187 26.44 1.43 -18.54
N ALA A 188 27.14 2.54 -18.76
CA ALA A 188 27.14 3.23 -20.04
C ALA A 188 28.41 4.08 -20.21
N THR A 189 29.59 3.48 -20.22
CA THR A 189 30.72 3.95 -21.04
C THR A 189 31.83 2.92 -21.02
N THR A 190 32.12 2.32 -22.17
CA THR A 190 33.49 1.98 -22.56
C THR A 190 33.51 1.68 -24.05
N THR A 191 34.21 2.53 -24.80
CA THR A 191 34.81 2.14 -26.07
C THR A 191 36.18 2.79 -26.17
N THR A 192 37.20 1.93 -26.25
CA THR A 192 38.45 2.01 -27.06
C THR A 192 39.41 3.19 -26.84
N ALA A 193 40.74 3.06 -26.80
CA ALA A 193 41.68 1.95 -26.93
C ALA A 193 43.11 2.49 -26.63
N ALA A 194 44.09 1.56 -26.58
CA ALA A 194 45.54 1.71 -26.79
C ALA A 194 46.49 1.74 -25.55
N THR A 195 47.27 0.66 -25.46
CA THR A 195 48.55 0.42 -24.76
C THR A 195 49.72 1.02 -25.60
N PRO A 196 51.02 1.10 -25.20
CA PRO A 196 51.71 0.35 -24.13
C PRO A 196 52.86 1.05 -23.34
N THR A 197 53.55 0.23 -22.52
CA THR A 197 54.92 0.35 -21.94
C THR A 197 55.10 1.36 -20.78
N THR A 198 55.80 1.13 -19.65
CA THR A 198 56.91 0.24 -19.25
C THR A 198 57.06 0.29 -17.71
N ALA A 199 57.67 -0.75 -17.09
CA ALA A 199 58.51 -0.81 -15.86
C ALA A 199 58.32 0.22 -14.70
N ALA A 200 58.38 -0.05 -13.39
CA ALA A 200 59.15 -1.02 -12.60
C ALA A 200 58.61 -1.03 -11.14
N THR A 201 58.90 -2.11 -10.40
CA THR A 201 58.95 -2.22 -8.92
C THR A 201 60.34 -1.67 -8.45
N PRO A 202 60.71 -1.48 -7.14
CA PRO A 202 60.08 -1.97 -5.91
C PRO A 202 60.17 -1.06 -4.65
N THR A 203 59.82 -1.65 -3.48
CA THR A 203 60.33 -1.36 -2.11
C THR A 203 59.88 -0.05 -1.44
N THR A 204 59.62 0.10 -0.13
CA THR A 204 59.88 -0.68 1.10
C THR A 204 59.02 -0.14 2.25
N ALA A 205 58.93 -0.95 3.31
CA ALA A 205 58.37 -0.72 4.64
C ALA A 205 58.62 0.64 5.33
N ALA A 206 57.72 1.03 6.24
CA ALA A 206 58.01 1.21 7.67
C ALA A 206 56.79 1.74 8.48
N THR A 207 56.41 1.00 9.52
CA THR A 207 55.82 1.49 10.78
C THR A 207 57.00 1.89 11.71
N PRO A 208 56.89 2.82 12.68
CA PRO A 208 56.32 2.55 14.03
C PRO A 208 55.50 3.76 14.60
N THR A 209 54.42 3.58 15.37
CA THR A 209 54.31 3.36 16.84
C THR A 209 54.39 4.62 17.73
N ALA A 210 53.38 4.74 18.61
CA ALA A 210 53.34 5.40 19.93
C ALA A 210 53.33 6.94 20.01
N ALA A 211 52.75 7.59 21.01
CA ALA A 211 51.77 7.28 22.07
C ALA A 211 51.47 8.58 22.86
N MET A 212 50.49 8.49 23.76
CA MET A 212 50.25 9.29 24.98
C MET A 212 49.67 10.71 24.82
N THR A 213 48.43 10.96 25.25
CA THR A 213 47.94 11.21 26.63
C THR A 213 48.32 12.59 27.15
N THR A 214 47.33 13.49 27.36
CA THR A 214 47.18 14.28 28.59
C THR A 214 45.80 14.93 28.69
N THR A 215 45.25 14.81 29.89
CA THR A 215 44.03 15.34 30.49
C THR A 215 44.19 16.82 30.91
N ALA A 216 43.10 17.62 30.87
CA ALA A 216 42.64 18.53 31.96
C ALA A 216 41.58 19.53 31.41
N THR A 217 40.32 19.57 31.86
CA THR A 217 39.75 20.13 33.13
C THR A 217 39.34 21.61 33.00
N THR A 218 38.01 21.81 32.93
CA THR A 218 37.14 22.78 33.65
C THR A 218 37.46 24.27 33.70
N THR A 219 36.51 25.11 33.22
CA THR A 219 35.94 26.23 34.03
C THR A 219 34.55 26.69 33.57
N THR A 220 33.73 26.98 34.59
CA THR A 220 32.35 27.48 34.67
C THR A 220 32.24 29.01 34.49
N ALA A 221 31.03 29.53 34.18
CA ALA A 221 30.39 30.77 34.71
C ALA A 221 29.50 31.48 33.65
N THR A 222 28.16 31.36 33.71
CA THR A 222 27.13 32.25 34.34
C THR A 222 26.62 33.46 33.54
N THR A 223 25.30 33.39 33.24
CA THR A 223 24.22 34.37 33.49
C THR A 223 24.29 35.80 32.95
N THR A 224 23.30 36.20 32.14
CA THR A 224 22.44 37.38 32.45
C THR A 224 21.11 37.39 31.69
N THR A 225 20.10 37.88 32.39
CA THR A 225 18.67 38.00 32.11
C THR A 225 18.33 39.36 31.50
N ALA A 226 17.30 39.47 30.64
CA ALA A 226 16.36 40.62 30.65
C ALA A 226 15.10 40.39 29.77
N THR A 227 13.94 40.44 30.43
CA THR A 227 12.57 40.79 29.98
C THR A 227 12.54 42.18 29.29
N THR A 228 11.55 42.61 28.49
CA THR A 228 10.13 42.84 28.85
C THR A 228 9.33 43.41 27.63
N THR A 229 8.01 43.10 27.57
CA THR A 229 6.82 43.91 27.11
C THR A 229 6.71 44.48 25.68
N THR A 230 5.69 44.12 24.88
CA THR A 230 4.25 44.53 24.84
C THR A 230 3.98 45.78 23.99
N ALA A 231 3.20 45.63 22.90
CA ALA A 231 1.99 46.42 22.54
C ALA A 231 1.70 46.45 21.02
N THR A 232 0.47 46.06 20.66
CA THR A 232 -0.34 46.51 19.49
C THR A 232 -1.27 47.65 20.01
N PRO A 233 -2.15 48.33 19.24
CA PRO A 233 -2.48 48.33 17.79
C PRO A 233 -2.48 49.79 17.21
N THR A 234 -2.89 50.12 15.97
CA THR A 234 -4.28 50.22 15.45
C THR A 234 -4.27 50.99 14.10
N THR A 235 -5.33 50.82 13.28
CA THR A 235 -5.96 51.81 12.33
C THR A 235 -5.17 52.26 11.09
N THR A 236 -5.69 52.59 9.89
CA THR A 236 -7.01 52.63 9.25
C THR A 236 -6.81 52.99 7.76
N ALA A 237 -7.30 52.13 6.86
CA ALA A 237 -8.16 52.38 5.69
C ALA A 237 -7.89 53.50 4.62
N THR A 238 -7.77 53.04 3.35
CA THR A 238 -8.44 53.48 2.08
C THR A 238 -8.15 54.88 1.45
N PRO A 239 -8.57 55.17 0.20
CA PRO A 239 -8.31 54.52 -1.12
C PRO A 239 -8.07 55.55 -2.26
N THR A 240 -7.64 55.16 -3.48
CA THR A 240 -7.88 55.96 -4.71
C THR A 240 -7.70 55.17 -6.03
N THR A 241 -8.83 54.82 -6.65
CA THR A 241 -9.31 55.11 -8.03
C THR A 241 -8.39 55.96 -8.95
N ALA A 242 -8.24 55.85 -10.29
CA ALA A 242 -8.53 54.87 -11.35
C ALA A 242 -7.96 55.39 -12.71
N THR A 243 -7.84 54.48 -13.70
CA THR A 243 -7.95 54.62 -15.20
C THR A 243 -6.87 55.39 -16.02
N PRO A 244 -6.78 55.25 -17.37
CA PRO A 244 -7.19 54.17 -18.30
C PRO A 244 -6.13 53.72 -19.37
N THR A 245 -6.32 52.48 -19.84
CA THR A 245 -6.27 51.95 -21.23
C THR A 245 -5.11 52.27 -22.19
N THR A 246 -4.46 51.21 -22.70
CA THR A 246 -4.18 51.03 -24.14
C THR A 246 -4.27 49.55 -24.49
N ALA A 247 -5.10 49.24 -25.49
CA ALA A 247 -5.36 47.90 -25.98
C ALA A 247 -4.22 47.40 -26.87
N THR A 248 -3.86 46.12 -26.73
CA THR A 248 -3.09 45.39 -27.76
C THR A 248 -3.65 43.99 -27.87
N THR A 249 -4.17 43.70 -29.05
CA THR A 249 -4.70 42.41 -29.48
C THR A 249 -3.57 41.38 -29.49
N THR A 250 -3.71 40.27 -28.75
CA THR A 250 -2.78 39.14 -28.84
C THR A 250 -3.57 37.84 -28.90
N THR A 251 -3.35 37.13 -30.01
CA THR A 251 -3.85 35.81 -30.37
C THR A 251 -3.74 34.81 -29.20
N THR A 252 -4.88 34.29 -28.74
CA THR A 252 -4.93 33.27 -27.68
C THR A 252 -4.71 31.88 -28.28
N THR A 253 -3.49 31.38 -28.18
CA THR A 253 -3.21 29.93 -28.27
C THR A 253 -3.74 29.28 -27.00
N ILE A 254 -4.77 28.44 -27.13
CA ILE A 254 -5.31 27.64 -26.02
C ILE A 254 -4.25 26.62 -25.63
N THR A 255 -3.44 26.96 -24.63
CA THR A 255 -2.55 26.03 -23.95
C THR A 255 -3.38 25.36 -22.87
N THR A 256 -3.58 24.05 -23.00
CA THR A 256 -4.24 23.20 -22.01
C THR A 256 -3.33 23.11 -20.78
N THR A 257 -3.47 24.07 -19.86
CA THR A 257 -2.83 24.02 -18.55
C THR A 257 -3.67 23.13 -17.63
N THR A 258 -3.20 21.91 -17.42
CA THR A 258 -3.58 21.08 -16.28
C THR A 258 -3.41 21.91 -15.00
N PRO A 259 -4.45 22.16 -14.18
CA PRO A 259 -4.26 22.79 -12.90
C PRO A 259 -3.52 21.81 -11.99
N ALA A 260 -2.29 22.14 -11.61
CA ALA A 260 -1.62 21.49 -10.50
C ALA A 260 -2.38 21.84 -9.22
N SER A 261 -3.23 20.93 -8.73
CA SER A 261 -3.92 21.09 -7.45
C SER A 261 -2.95 20.84 -6.30
N ASN A 262 -2.22 21.87 -5.88
CA ASN A 262 -1.24 21.83 -4.79
C ASN A 262 -1.85 21.89 -3.37
N HIS A 263 -3.10 21.46 -3.20
CA HIS A 263 -3.67 21.13 -1.89
C HIS A 263 -4.12 19.66 -1.96
N ALA A 264 -3.29 18.74 -1.47
CA ALA A 264 -3.71 17.35 -1.27
C ALA A 264 -4.85 17.36 -0.25
N SER A 265 -6.09 17.38 -0.73
CA SER A 265 -7.26 17.45 0.14
C SER A 265 -7.40 16.12 0.86
N ILE A 266 -7.65 16.19 2.17
CA ILE A 266 -7.89 14.99 2.96
C ILE A 266 -9.31 14.53 2.66
N HIS A 267 -9.45 13.26 2.29
CA HIS A 267 -10.75 12.66 1.99
C HIS A 267 -11.27 11.87 3.18
N LYS A 268 -12.48 12.23 3.62
CA LYS A 268 -13.18 11.54 4.71
C LYS A 268 -14.13 10.46 4.20
N SER A 269 -14.49 10.50 2.92
CA SER A 269 -15.37 9.53 2.29
C SER A 269 -14.81 9.16 0.92
N ILE A 270 -14.41 7.89 0.77
CA ILE A 270 -13.80 7.31 -0.42
C ILE A 270 -14.66 6.13 -0.90
N ALA A 271 -14.91 6.06 -2.19
CA ALA A 271 -15.65 4.96 -2.80
C ALA A 271 -14.75 4.06 -3.67
N VAL A 272 -15.11 2.79 -3.76
CA VAL A 272 -14.61 1.84 -4.76
C VAL A 272 -15.76 0.93 -5.18
N GLY A 273 -15.82 0.55 -6.45
CA GLY A 273 -16.85 -0.33 -6.98
C GLY A 273 -16.25 -1.55 -7.68
N GLY A 274 -16.90 -2.70 -7.56
CA GLY A 274 -16.47 -3.93 -8.22
C GLY A 274 -17.45 -5.07 -8.04
N THR A 275 -17.22 -6.17 -8.77
CA THR A 275 -17.95 -7.40 -8.49
C THR A 275 -17.43 -8.09 -7.23
N PHE A 276 -16.10 -8.10 -7.03
CA PHE A 276 -15.43 -8.79 -5.92
C PHE A 276 -15.86 -10.26 -5.78
N ASP A 277 -16.16 -10.90 -6.91
CA ASP A 277 -16.34 -12.34 -7.00
C ASP A 277 -14.97 -13.01 -6.95
N HIS A 278 -14.83 -14.05 -6.14
CA HIS A 278 -13.59 -14.80 -6.00
C HIS A 278 -12.36 -13.89 -5.88
N LEU A 279 -12.27 -13.16 -4.76
CA LEU A 279 -11.19 -12.20 -4.51
C LEU A 279 -9.82 -12.76 -4.91
N HIS A 280 -9.20 -12.09 -5.89
CA HIS A 280 -7.88 -12.38 -6.41
C HIS A 280 -6.94 -11.19 -6.18
N ILE A 281 -5.65 -11.38 -6.46
CA ILE A 281 -4.61 -10.35 -6.30
C ILE A 281 -4.99 -8.97 -6.91
N GLY A 282 -5.64 -8.95 -8.08
CA GLY A 282 -6.14 -7.70 -8.69
C GLY A 282 -7.15 -6.95 -7.80
N HIS A 283 -8.14 -7.65 -7.24
CA HIS A 283 -9.07 -7.06 -6.26
C HIS A 283 -8.35 -6.61 -4.99
N LYS A 284 -7.37 -7.40 -4.50
CA LYS A 284 -6.60 -7.06 -3.30
C LYS A 284 -5.76 -5.81 -3.48
N LEU A 285 -5.11 -5.66 -4.63
CA LEU A 285 -4.39 -4.44 -5.02
C LEU A 285 -5.35 -3.23 -4.98
N LEU A 286 -6.49 -3.32 -5.66
CA LEU A 286 -7.49 -2.23 -5.71
C LEU A 286 -8.01 -1.84 -4.32
N LEU A 287 -8.42 -2.84 -3.52
CA LEU A 287 -8.95 -2.62 -2.17
C LEU A 287 -7.89 -2.05 -1.21
N THR A 288 -6.64 -2.53 -1.30
CA THR A 288 -5.54 -1.98 -0.49
C THR A 288 -5.24 -0.53 -0.87
N ALA A 289 -5.16 -0.24 -2.19
CA ALA A 289 -4.96 1.12 -2.68
C ALA A 289 -6.11 2.06 -2.26
N THR A 290 -7.35 1.56 -2.20
CA THR A 290 -8.52 2.33 -1.73
C THR A 290 -8.37 2.83 -0.30
N LEU A 291 -7.64 2.11 0.56
CA LEU A 291 -7.41 2.53 1.94
C LEU A 291 -6.31 3.60 2.08
N LEU A 292 -5.51 3.85 1.04
CA LEU A 292 -4.47 4.88 1.06
C LEU A 292 -5.07 6.30 1.17
N PRO A 293 -5.95 6.77 0.26
CA PRO A 293 -6.48 8.13 0.35
C PRO A 293 -7.41 8.33 1.57
N ALA A 294 -7.96 7.25 2.14
CA ALA A 294 -8.76 7.26 3.37
C ALA A 294 -7.89 7.42 4.64
N SER A 295 -7.21 8.57 4.75
CA SER A 295 -6.23 8.85 5.82
C SER A 295 -6.84 8.82 7.23
N PRO A 296 -6.14 8.29 8.24
CA PRO A 296 -6.42 8.57 9.64
C PRO A 296 -6.38 10.10 9.88
N GLN A 297 -7.37 10.58 10.61
CA GLN A 297 -7.65 11.99 10.87
C GLN A 297 -8.22 12.12 12.29
N PRO A 298 -8.18 13.32 12.91
CA PRO A 298 -8.67 13.52 14.27
C PRO A 298 -10.11 13.01 14.42
N ALA A 299 -10.44 12.56 15.64
CA ALA A 299 -11.49 11.60 15.98
C ALA A 299 -12.88 11.78 15.34
N LEU A 300 -13.25 12.98 14.88
CA LEU A 300 -14.56 13.29 14.29
C LEU A 300 -14.47 14.23 13.07
N PRO A 301 -15.31 14.00 12.03
CA PRO A 301 -16.21 12.86 11.86
C PRO A 301 -15.43 11.59 11.46
N PRO A 302 -16.01 10.39 11.66
CA PRO A 302 -15.41 9.13 11.23
C PRO A 302 -15.03 9.14 9.75
N ARG A 303 -13.93 8.47 9.40
CA ARG A 303 -13.61 8.23 7.98
C ARG A 303 -14.44 7.06 7.46
N THR A 304 -15.00 7.23 6.28
CA THR A 304 -15.93 6.30 5.64
C THR A 304 -15.35 5.77 4.34
N ILE A 305 -15.42 4.46 4.17
CA ILE A 305 -15.03 3.76 2.94
C ILE A 305 -16.28 3.06 2.42
N THR A 306 -16.69 3.38 1.20
CA THR A 306 -17.84 2.76 0.55
C THR A 306 -17.37 1.78 -0.50
N VAL A 307 -17.66 0.49 -0.29
CA VAL A 307 -17.34 -0.60 -1.20
C VAL A 307 -18.63 -1.05 -1.90
N GLY A 308 -18.82 -0.61 -3.13
CA GLY A 308 -19.95 -1.00 -3.97
C GLY A 308 -19.74 -2.41 -4.55
N ILE A 309 -20.63 -3.34 -4.21
CA ILE A 309 -20.58 -4.74 -4.64
C ILE A 309 -21.77 -5.03 -5.56
N THR A 310 -21.50 -5.39 -6.82
CA THR A 310 -22.55 -5.55 -7.86
C THR A 310 -23.58 -6.60 -7.49
N ASN A 311 -24.86 -6.33 -7.78
CA ASN A 311 -25.92 -7.31 -7.67
C ASN A 311 -25.72 -8.50 -8.63
N GLN A 312 -26.32 -9.65 -8.29
CA GLN A 312 -26.25 -10.87 -9.10
C GLN A 312 -26.84 -10.68 -10.50
N ASP A 313 -27.89 -9.87 -10.63
CA ASP A 313 -28.57 -9.64 -11.92
C ASP A 313 -27.66 -8.95 -12.95
N LEU A 314 -26.72 -8.12 -12.48
CA LEU A 314 -25.68 -7.50 -13.33
C LEU A 314 -24.61 -8.51 -13.80
N LEU A 315 -24.68 -9.76 -13.33
CA LEU A 315 -23.68 -10.80 -13.56
C LEU A 315 -24.23 -12.01 -14.32
N ALA A 316 -25.51 -11.98 -14.72
CA ALA A 316 -26.22 -13.11 -15.32
C ALA A 316 -25.54 -13.68 -16.59
N ASN A 317 -24.81 -12.85 -17.33
CA ASN A 317 -24.11 -13.25 -18.56
C ASN A 317 -22.65 -13.69 -18.35
N LYS A 318 -22.16 -13.76 -17.11
CA LYS A 318 -20.75 -14.11 -16.87
C LYS A 318 -20.51 -15.61 -17.13
N LYS A 319 -19.39 -15.91 -17.80
CA LYS A 319 -18.89 -17.29 -17.98
C LYS A 319 -18.78 -18.01 -16.63
N HIS A 320 -19.07 -19.32 -16.60
CA HIS A 320 -19.05 -20.14 -15.38
C HIS A 320 -19.92 -19.60 -14.23
N ALA A 321 -21.11 -19.06 -14.54
CA ALA A 321 -22.04 -18.49 -13.55
C ALA A 321 -22.47 -19.48 -12.46
N SER A 322 -22.37 -20.79 -12.68
CA SER A 322 -22.71 -21.84 -11.70
C SER A 322 -21.87 -21.78 -10.43
N VAL A 323 -20.67 -21.23 -10.51
CA VAL A 323 -19.76 -21.05 -9.36
C VAL A 323 -19.64 -19.58 -8.97
N LEU A 324 -20.58 -18.72 -9.35
CA LEU A 324 -20.57 -17.31 -8.96
C LEU A 324 -20.97 -17.15 -7.48
N GLU A 325 -20.21 -16.37 -6.71
CA GLU A 325 -20.52 -16.20 -5.29
C GLU A 325 -21.79 -15.36 -5.07
N PRO A 326 -22.71 -15.80 -4.17
CA PRO A 326 -23.81 -14.96 -3.72
C PRO A 326 -23.32 -13.63 -3.14
N TRP A 327 -24.13 -12.58 -3.27
CA TRP A 327 -23.75 -11.24 -2.81
C TRP A 327 -23.27 -11.21 -1.34
N ALA A 328 -23.97 -11.93 -0.44
CA ALA A 328 -23.59 -12.00 0.97
C ALA A 328 -22.19 -12.61 1.18
N GLN A 329 -21.82 -13.64 0.41
CA GLN A 329 -20.50 -14.26 0.47
C GLN A 329 -19.41 -13.31 -0.06
N ARG A 330 -19.70 -12.55 -1.12
CA ARG A 330 -18.78 -11.53 -1.64
C ARG A 330 -18.55 -10.41 -0.64
N VAL A 331 -19.60 -9.97 0.06
CA VAL A 331 -19.50 -9.01 1.18
C VAL A 331 -18.60 -9.58 2.27
N GLU A 332 -18.86 -10.80 2.74
CA GLU A 332 -18.10 -11.42 3.83
C GLU A 332 -16.61 -11.56 3.48
N ARG A 333 -16.28 -12.07 2.29
CA ARG A 333 -14.89 -12.21 1.83
C ARG A 333 -14.20 -10.86 1.67
N THR A 334 -14.89 -9.88 1.09
CA THR A 334 -14.36 -8.52 0.93
C THR A 334 -14.11 -7.87 2.28
N ALA A 335 -15.05 -8.04 3.22
CA ALA A 335 -14.89 -7.57 4.59
C ALA A 335 -13.73 -8.23 5.32
N ALA A 336 -13.58 -9.55 5.21
CA ALA A 336 -12.48 -10.28 5.81
C ALA A 336 -11.11 -9.87 5.22
N PHE A 337 -11.05 -9.48 3.95
CA PHE A 337 -9.85 -8.93 3.34
C PHE A 337 -9.57 -7.51 3.84
N VAL A 338 -10.52 -6.58 3.68
CA VAL A 338 -10.37 -5.17 4.07
C VAL A 338 -10.01 -5.06 5.55
N GLU A 339 -10.73 -5.76 6.44
CA GLU A 339 -10.45 -5.78 7.87
C GLU A 339 -8.99 -6.12 8.17
N SER A 340 -8.43 -7.07 7.42
CA SER A 340 -7.10 -7.59 7.69
C SER A 340 -5.92 -6.72 7.29
N ILE A 341 -6.18 -5.71 6.46
CA ILE A 341 -5.23 -4.70 6.02
C ILE A 341 -5.58 -3.32 6.57
N LEU A 342 -6.74 -3.17 7.21
CA LEU A 342 -7.22 -1.95 7.87
C LEU A 342 -6.93 -1.99 9.38
N CYS A 343 -7.28 -3.10 10.04
CA CYS A 343 -7.25 -3.26 11.48
C CYS A 343 -6.17 -4.25 11.91
N PHE A 344 -5.16 -3.74 12.62
CA PHE A 344 -4.03 -4.47 13.17
C PHE A 344 -4.14 -4.52 14.69
N ALA A 345 -5.00 -5.40 15.19
CA ALA A 345 -5.17 -5.67 16.62
C ALA A 345 -5.22 -7.19 16.88
N PRO A 346 -4.98 -7.65 18.12
CA PRO A 346 -5.24 -9.02 18.51
C PRO A 346 -6.69 -9.41 18.19
N ALA A 347 -6.92 -10.65 17.76
CA ALA A 347 -8.24 -11.11 17.34
C ALA A 347 -9.34 -10.93 18.43
N ALA A 348 -8.97 -11.05 19.71
CA ALA A 348 -9.88 -10.82 20.82
C ALA A 348 -10.33 -9.35 20.94
N ASP A 349 -9.47 -8.41 20.55
CA ASP A 349 -9.76 -6.98 20.59
C ASP A 349 -10.48 -6.52 19.34
N MET A 350 -10.10 -7.05 18.16
CA MET A 350 -10.83 -6.81 16.91
C MET A 350 -12.32 -7.13 17.04
N ALA A 351 -12.67 -8.23 17.72
CA ALA A 351 -14.07 -8.61 17.96
C ALA A 351 -14.83 -7.59 18.82
N LYS A 352 -14.15 -6.88 19.72
CA LYS A 352 -14.74 -5.83 20.57
C LYS A 352 -14.80 -4.48 19.87
N MET A 353 -13.85 -4.21 18.97
CA MET A 353 -13.78 -2.98 18.18
C MET A 353 -14.82 -2.94 17.07
N ARG A 354 -15.28 -4.10 16.60
CA ARG A 354 -16.14 -4.23 15.41
C ARG A 354 -17.61 -4.34 15.77
N ARG A 355 -18.42 -3.55 15.08
CA ARG A 355 -19.88 -3.69 15.00
C ARG A 355 -20.32 -3.88 13.55
N ILE A 356 -21.29 -4.76 13.32
CA ILE A 356 -21.87 -5.01 11.99
C ILE A 356 -23.36 -4.69 12.04
N ASP A 357 -23.81 -3.79 11.16
CA ASP A 357 -25.22 -3.41 11.03
C ASP A 357 -25.71 -3.69 9.60
N GLN A 358 -26.91 -4.27 9.49
CA GLN A 358 -27.60 -4.46 8.20
C GLN A 358 -28.60 -3.32 8.00
N LEU A 359 -28.30 -2.41 7.08
CA LEU A 359 -29.11 -1.23 6.81
C LEU A 359 -29.87 -1.42 5.50
N HIS A 360 -31.15 -1.04 5.53
CA HIS A 360 -32.04 -1.07 4.38
C HIS A 360 -32.78 0.26 4.30
N HIS A 361 -32.38 1.10 3.34
CA HIS A 361 -33.03 2.36 3.04
C HIS A 361 -33.90 2.21 1.78
N PRO A 362 -35.09 2.84 1.72
CA PRO A 362 -36.00 2.75 0.57
C PRO A 362 -35.54 3.65 -0.59
N VAL A 363 -34.26 3.54 -0.96
CA VAL A 363 -33.62 4.27 -2.06
C VAL A 363 -32.82 3.28 -2.91
N VAL A 364 -32.49 3.68 -4.14
CA VAL A 364 -31.60 2.88 -5.00
C VAL A 364 -30.26 2.66 -4.27
N ASN A 365 -29.76 1.43 -4.31
CA ASN A 365 -28.55 1.02 -3.57
C ASN A 365 -28.67 1.16 -2.04
N GLY A 366 -29.88 1.22 -1.48
CA GLY A 366 -30.10 1.40 -0.05
C GLY A 366 -29.82 0.19 0.84
N ARG A 367 -29.41 -0.96 0.26
CA ARG A 367 -29.02 -2.16 1.01
C ARG A 367 -27.52 -2.13 1.30
N ILE A 368 -27.19 -2.00 2.58
CA ILE A 368 -25.81 -1.79 3.05
C ILE A 368 -25.53 -2.74 4.21
N THR A 369 -24.42 -3.47 4.14
CA THR A 369 -23.83 -4.09 5.33
C THR A 369 -22.72 -3.18 5.85
N ARG A 370 -22.95 -2.51 6.97
CA ARG A 370 -22.01 -1.56 7.57
C ARG A 370 -21.13 -2.25 8.60
N TYR A 371 -19.82 -2.10 8.45
CA TYR A 371 -18.82 -2.47 9.45
C TYR A 371 -18.29 -1.20 10.09
N THR A 372 -18.46 -1.07 11.40
CA THR A 372 -17.92 0.05 12.18
C THR A 372 -16.82 -0.45 13.09
N TYR A 373 -15.64 0.17 12.99
CA TYR A 373 -14.49 -0.11 13.82
C TYR A 373 -14.24 1.08 14.75
N THR A 374 -14.42 0.86 16.05
CA THR A 374 -14.20 1.87 17.08
C THR A 374 -12.96 1.50 17.89
N PRO A 375 -11.98 2.41 18.04
CA PRO A 375 -10.83 2.20 18.91
C PRO A 375 -11.26 1.80 20.32
N LEU A 376 -10.58 0.80 20.91
CA LEU A 376 -10.82 0.46 22.31
C LEU A 376 -10.34 1.60 23.21
N PRO A 377 -10.99 1.84 24.36
CA PRO A 377 -10.48 2.76 25.35
C PRO A 377 -9.06 2.35 25.76
N PRO A 378 -8.13 3.31 25.85
CA PRO A 378 -6.76 3.04 26.23
C PRO A 378 -6.72 2.50 27.65
N THR A 379 -5.94 1.44 27.83
CA THR A 379 -5.77 0.76 29.12
C THR A 379 -4.80 1.49 30.05
N THR A 380 -4.07 2.50 29.55
CA THR A 380 -3.11 3.28 30.34
C THR A 380 -3.36 4.78 30.23
N ARG A 381 -3.08 5.51 31.31
CA ARG A 381 -3.20 6.98 31.36
C ARG A 381 -2.31 7.69 30.32
N ALA A 382 -1.15 7.12 29.99
CA ALA A 382 -0.26 7.61 28.95
C ALA A 382 -0.81 7.37 27.53
N ALA A 383 -1.54 6.28 27.30
CA ALA A 383 -2.28 6.06 26.06
C ALA A 383 -3.53 6.95 25.97
N LEU A 384 -4.20 7.23 27.09
CA LEU A 384 -5.31 8.19 27.16
C LEU A 384 -4.90 9.61 26.75
N ALA A 385 -3.72 10.07 27.19
CA ALA A 385 -3.19 11.37 26.78
C ALA A 385 -2.85 11.47 25.27
N ARG A 386 -2.62 10.32 24.60
CA ARG A 386 -2.35 10.23 23.14
C ARG A 386 -3.61 9.95 22.30
N GLN A 387 -4.67 9.39 22.90
CA GLN A 387 -5.91 8.98 22.22
C GLN A 387 -6.64 10.13 21.51
N PHE A 388 -6.51 11.35 22.02
CA PHE A 388 -7.23 12.51 21.50
C PHE A 388 -6.71 13.03 20.15
N ALA A 389 -5.60 12.51 19.63
CA ALA A 389 -4.98 13.03 18.40
C ALA A 389 -5.34 12.26 17.12
N ASP A 390 -5.27 10.91 17.11
CA ASP A 390 -5.04 10.22 15.81
C ASP A 390 -5.94 9.02 15.46
N GLU A 391 -6.66 8.41 16.41
CA GLU A 391 -7.46 7.21 16.11
C GLU A 391 -8.96 7.50 15.99
N SER A 392 -9.41 7.78 14.77
CA SER A 392 -10.83 7.95 14.45
C SER A 392 -11.53 6.60 14.22
N THR A 393 -12.83 6.57 14.55
CA THR A 393 -13.71 5.49 14.12
C THR A 393 -13.65 5.36 12.59
N VAL A 394 -13.61 4.12 12.11
CA VAL A 394 -13.64 3.81 10.67
C VAL A 394 -14.95 3.13 10.34
N ILE A 395 -15.64 3.63 9.32
CA ILE A 395 -16.87 3.04 8.79
C ILE A 395 -16.57 2.44 7.42
N VAL A 396 -16.91 1.18 7.20
CA VAL A 396 -16.87 0.54 5.88
C VAL A 396 -18.27 0.11 5.52
N ASN A 397 -18.83 0.71 4.47
CA ASN A 397 -20.16 0.39 3.95
C ASN A 397 -20.01 -0.55 2.75
N TYR A 398 -20.47 -1.81 2.88
CA TYR A 398 -20.59 -2.72 1.75
C TYR A 398 -21.99 -2.56 1.13
N THR A 399 -22.05 -1.81 0.04
CA THR A 399 -23.31 -1.38 -0.58
C THR A 399 -23.65 -2.26 -1.77
N LEU A 400 -24.87 -2.78 -1.83
CA LEU A 400 -25.38 -3.47 -3.02
C LEU A 400 -25.56 -2.45 -4.15
N ILE A 401 -24.79 -2.56 -5.23
CA ILE A 401 -24.96 -1.70 -6.41
C ILE A 401 -25.81 -2.40 -7.47
N THR A 402 -26.89 -1.73 -7.86
CA THR A 402 -27.90 -2.20 -8.82
C THR A 402 -27.88 -1.40 -10.12
N ASP A 403 -27.08 -0.34 -10.18
CA ASP A 403 -26.87 0.51 -11.34
C ASP A 403 -25.36 0.82 -11.53
N PRO A 404 -24.95 1.40 -12.67
CA PRO A 404 -23.54 1.68 -12.98
C PRO A 404 -22.86 2.73 -12.08
N PHE A 405 -23.62 3.57 -11.38
CA PHE A 405 -23.10 4.68 -10.57
C PHE A 405 -23.01 4.32 -9.08
N GLY A 406 -23.85 3.42 -8.60
CA GLY A 406 -23.91 3.07 -7.19
C GLY A 406 -24.27 4.28 -6.32
N PRO A 407 -23.79 4.34 -5.06
CA PRO A 407 -24.12 5.45 -4.16
C PRO A 407 -23.45 6.78 -4.55
N THR A 408 -22.51 6.78 -5.51
CA THR A 408 -21.69 7.96 -5.85
C THR A 408 -22.46 9.13 -6.45
N ILE A 409 -23.72 8.92 -6.85
CA ILE A 409 -24.62 9.97 -7.35
C ILE A 409 -25.85 10.17 -6.45
N THR A 410 -25.93 9.46 -5.33
CA THR A 410 -27.00 9.60 -4.32
C THR A 410 -26.46 10.10 -2.98
N GLU A 411 -25.18 9.86 -2.70
CA GLU A 411 -24.44 10.32 -1.51
C GLU A 411 -23.45 11.42 -1.91
N GLN A 412 -23.77 12.67 -1.56
CA GLN A 412 -22.97 13.84 -1.94
C GLN A 412 -21.68 13.98 -1.12
N ASP A 413 -21.64 13.40 0.07
CA ASP A 413 -20.52 13.41 1.02
C ASP A 413 -19.33 12.55 0.55
N ILE A 414 -19.53 11.64 -0.41
CA ILE A 414 -18.43 10.96 -1.11
C ILE A 414 -17.60 12.01 -1.84
N THR A 415 -16.32 12.07 -1.51
CA THR A 415 -15.38 13.09 -2.02
C THR A 415 -14.37 12.54 -3.01
N GLY A 416 -14.22 11.23 -3.09
CA GLY A 416 -13.25 10.60 -3.96
C GLY A 416 -13.62 9.17 -4.32
N ILE A 417 -13.07 8.69 -5.44
CA ILE A 417 -13.30 7.35 -5.97
C ILE A 417 -11.97 6.74 -6.42
N VAL A 418 -11.74 5.48 -6.05
CA VAL A 418 -10.62 4.69 -6.55
C VAL A 418 -11.12 3.77 -7.64
N VAL A 419 -10.46 3.81 -8.80
CA VAL A 419 -10.79 3.02 -9.98
C VAL A 419 -9.59 2.19 -10.42
N SER A 420 -9.85 1.07 -11.05
CA SER A 420 -8.83 0.32 -11.81
C SER A 420 -8.82 0.81 -13.25
N ALA A 421 -7.83 0.39 -14.03
CA ALA A 421 -7.85 0.59 -15.48
C ALA A 421 -9.15 0.08 -16.15
N GLU A 422 -9.73 -1.03 -15.65
CA GLU A 422 -11.00 -1.59 -16.16
C GLU A 422 -12.20 -0.67 -15.85
N THR A 423 -12.20 -0.01 -14.70
CA THR A 423 -13.30 0.85 -14.23
C THR A 423 -13.07 2.34 -14.44
N ARG A 424 -11.98 2.72 -15.12
CA ARG A 424 -11.66 4.13 -15.48
C ARG A 424 -12.82 4.83 -16.20
N GLY A 425 -13.47 4.13 -17.12
CA GLY A 425 -14.65 4.64 -17.83
C GLY A 425 -15.83 4.93 -16.91
N GLY A 426 -16.08 4.05 -15.93
CA GLY A 426 -17.12 4.25 -14.93
C GLY A 426 -16.86 5.47 -14.04
N GLY A 427 -15.62 5.68 -13.61
CA GLY A 427 -15.24 6.87 -12.84
C GLY A 427 -15.50 8.18 -13.59
N ARG A 428 -15.24 8.23 -14.91
CA ARG A 428 -15.57 9.39 -15.74
C ARG A 428 -17.08 9.63 -15.82
N ALA A 429 -17.86 8.58 -16.10
CA ALA A 429 -19.31 8.67 -16.18
C ALA A 429 -19.95 9.13 -14.86
N VAL A 430 -19.40 8.70 -13.71
CA VAL A 430 -19.82 9.19 -12.39
C VAL A 430 -19.59 10.70 -12.26
N ASN A 431 -18.41 11.20 -12.64
CA ASN A 431 -18.11 12.62 -12.56
C ASN A 431 -18.95 13.48 -13.51
N GLU A 432 -19.19 13.01 -14.74
CA GLU A 432 -20.14 13.64 -15.68
C GLU A 432 -21.53 13.75 -15.02
N LYS A 433 -22.03 12.67 -14.43
CA LYS A 433 -23.35 12.65 -13.78
C LYS A 433 -23.42 13.55 -12.54
N ARG A 434 -22.33 13.67 -11.78
CA ARG A 434 -22.24 14.59 -10.64
C ARG A 434 -22.26 16.05 -11.09
N VAL A 435 -21.54 16.38 -12.17
CA VAL A 435 -21.55 17.74 -12.75
C VAL A 435 -22.94 18.10 -13.26
N GLU A 436 -23.63 17.18 -13.96
CA GLU A 436 -25.03 17.37 -14.38
C GLU A 436 -25.98 17.69 -13.20
N LYS A 437 -25.72 17.11 -12.02
CA LYS A 437 -26.48 17.36 -10.78
C LYS A 437 -26.05 18.64 -10.03
N GLY A 438 -25.05 19.37 -10.52
CA GLY A 438 -24.47 20.52 -9.83
C GLY A 438 -23.61 20.15 -8.62
N TRP A 439 -23.13 18.91 -8.52
CA TRP A 439 -22.26 18.44 -7.45
C TRP A 439 -20.78 18.57 -7.83
N LYS A 440 -19.90 18.67 -6.82
CA LYS A 440 -18.46 18.63 -7.03
C LYS A 440 -18.05 17.26 -7.58
N ALA A 441 -17.22 17.27 -8.63
CA ALA A 441 -16.56 16.07 -9.14
C ALA A 441 -15.74 15.39 -8.04
N LEU A 442 -15.72 14.06 -8.05
CA LEU A 442 -14.89 13.24 -7.19
C LEU A 442 -13.43 13.35 -7.61
N GLU A 443 -12.52 13.40 -6.64
CA GLU A 443 -11.11 13.11 -6.90
C GLU A 443 -10.99 11.63 -7.30
N VAL A 444 -10.28 11.37 -8.40
CA VAL A 444 -10.15 10.02 -8.98
C VAL A 444 -8.72 9.55 -8.80
N TRP A 445 -8.52 8.45 -8.07
CA TRP A 445 -7.24 7.75 -8.06
C TRP A 445 -7.35 6.49 -8.90
N GLU A 446 -6.39 6.34 -9.82
CA GLU A 446 -6.32 5.19 -10.68
C GLU A 446 -5.27 4.19 -10.19
N VAL A 447 -5.64 2.93 -10.15
CA VAL A 447 -4.77 1.79 -9.85
C VAL A 447 -4.39 1.10 -11.15
N GLY A 448 -3.09 0.90 -11.35
CA GLY A 448 -2.54 0.29 -12.55
C GLY A 448 -2.81 -1.21 -12.66
N VAL A 449 -2.58 -1.76 -13.86
CA VAL A 449 -2.77 -3.19 -14.14
C VAL A 449 -1.55 -3.99 -13.67
N LEU A 450 -1.81 -5.23 -13.25
CA LEU A 450 -0.77 -6.21 -12.97
C LEU A 450 -0.28 -6.79 -14.30
N ASP A 451 0.91 -6.37 -14.74
CA ASP A 451 1.50 -6.87 -15.97
C ASP A 451 2.67 -7.79 -15.66
N ALA A 452 2.73 -8.95 -16.33
CA ALA A 452 3.84 -9.89 -16.21
C ALA A 452 5.17 -9.38 -16.79
N GLY A 453 5.15 -8.27 -17.53
CA GLY A 453 6.34 -7.59 -18.02
C GLY A 453 6.13 -6.88 -19.35
N SER A 454 6.22 -5.55 -19.34
CA SER A 454 6.89 -4.83 -20.43
C SER A 454 8.02 -4.02 -19.78
N SER A 455 9.26 -4.39 -20.05
CA SER A 455 10.39 -3.48 -19.92
C SER A 455 10.20 -2.38 -20.97
N SER A 456 9.47 -1.32 -20.62
CA SER A 456 9.30 -0.16 -21.51
C SER A 456 10.59 0.65 -21.53
N SER A 457 11.50 0.33 -22.44
CA SER A 457 12.49 1.29 -22.92
C SER A 457 11.80 2.22 -23.91
N CYS A 458 11.64 3.49 -23.55
CA CYS A 458 11.34 4.54 -24.52
C CYS A 458 12.59 4.81 -25.37
N SER A 459 12.56 4.46 -26.65
CA SER A 459 13.31 5.18 -27.67
C SER A 459 12.52 5.20 -28.97
N ALA A 460 12.07 6.40 -29.35
CA ALA A 460 11.58 6.67 -30.68
C ALA A 460 12.79 6.86 -31.61
N ALA A 461 13.00 5.94 -32.56
CA ALA A 461 13.63 6.19 -33.86
C ALA A 461 13.56 4.94 -34.77
N THR A 462 12.64 5.00 -35.73
CA THR A 462 12.74 4.59 -37.15
C THR A 462 13.49 3.30 -37.56
N SER A 463 12.67 2.35 -38.03
CA SER A 463 12.82 1.48 -39.23
C SER A 463 13.58 0.14 -39.20
N THR A 464 12.84 -0.84 -39.76
CA THR A 464 13.21 -2.01 -40.58
C THR A 464 13.51 -3.37 -39.92
N SER A 465 12.53 -4.27 -40.10
CA SER A 465 12.54 -5.75 -40.18
C SER A 465 13.67 -6.57 -39.56
N ALA A 466 13.31 -7.43 -38.60
CA ALA A 466 13.53 -8.88 -38.68
C ALA A 466 12.77 -9.60 -37.55
N ASN A 467 12.18 -10.75 -37.87
CA ASN A 467 11.42 -11.64 -36.99
C ASN A 467 12.09 -11.87 -35.63
N GLY A 468 11.41 -11.46 -34.56
CA GLY A 468 11.69 -11.89 -33.19
C GLY A 468 10.36 -12.17 -32.51
N GLU A 469 10.11 -13.44 -32.18
CA GLU A 469 8.93 -13.88 -31.45
C GLU A 469 8.81 -13.10 -30.14
N HIS A 470 7.80 -12.24 -30.05
CA HIS A 470 7.38 -11.62 -28.80
C HIS A 470 6.91 -12.72 -27.86
N LYS A 471 7.72 -13.06 -26.86
CA LYS A 471 7.32 -13.95 -25.78
C LYS A 471 6.34 -13.20 -24.87
N GLN A 472 5.07 -13.23 -25.28
CA GLN A 472 3.93 -12.87 -24.44
C GLN A 472 4.10 -13.58 -23.10
N ALA A 473 3.86 -12.88 -21.99
CA ALA A 473 3.82 -13.52 -20.70
C ALA A 473 2.88 -14.74 -20.75
N GLY A 474 3.37 -15.87 -20.28
CA GLY A 474 2.67 -17.14 -20.44
C GLY A 474 1.31 -17.16 -19.74
N PRO A 475 0.41 -18.08 -20.14
CA PRO A 475 -0.95 -18.22 -19.59
C PRO A 475 -0.96 -18.30 -18.06
N ALA A 476 0.05 -18.94 -17.46
CA ALA A 476 0.14 -19.16 -16.01
C ALA A 476 0.18 -17.89 -15.12
N PHE A 477 0.57 -16.71 -15.65
CA PHE A 477 0.49 -15.46 -14.89
C PHE A 477 -0.92 -14.87 -14.94
N ALA A 478 -1.51 -14.81 -16.15
CA ALA A 478 -2.86 -14.32 -16.35
C ALA A 478 -3.86 -15.13 -15.52
N ASP A 479 -3.56 -16.42 -15.33
CA ASP A 479 -4.41 -17.31 -14.57
C ASP A 479 -4.56 -16.93 -13.08
N LYS A 480 -3.61 -16.17 -12.53
CA LYS A 480 -3.58 -15.78 -11.10
C LYS A 480 -4.30 -14.48 -10.81
N ILE A 481 -4.64 -13.71 -11.83
CA ILE A 481 -5.13 -12.33 -11.68
C ILE A 481 -6.57 -12.14 -12.17
N SER A 482 -7.29 -13.21 -12.54
CA SER A 482 -8.64 -13.13 -13.13
C SER A 482 -9.69 -13.96 -12.39
N SER A 483 -10.79 -13.31 -12.01
CA SER A 483 -11.98 -13.99 -11.44
C SER A 483 -12.57 -15.03 -12.41
N THR A 484 -12.49 -14.79 -13.72
CA THR A 484 -13.01 -15.73 -14.73
C THR A 484 -12.21 -17.01 -14.74
N GLU A 485 -10.89 -16.90 -14.60
CA GLU A 485 -10.02 -18.08 -14.53
C GLU A 485 -10.24 -18.86 -13.24
N ILE A 486 -10.35 -18.18 -12.09
CA ILE A 486 -10.66 -18.85 -10.82
C ILE A 486 -11.94 -19.69 -10.95
N ARG A 487 -12.99 -19.12 -11.54
CA ARG A 487 -14.25 -19.86 -11.77
C ARG A 487 -14.07 -21.04 -12.71
N ARG A 488 -13.29 -20.91 -13.79
CA ARG A 488 -12.96 -22.03 -14.69
C ARG A 488 -12.31 -23.18 -13.91
N ARG A 489 -11.29 -22.87 -13.11
CA ARG A 489 -10.54 -23.86 -12.32
C ARG A 489 -11.38 -24.50 -11.22
N LEU A 490 -12.27 -23.76 -10.56
CA LEU A 490 -13.19 -24.32 -9.58
C LEU A 490 -14.17 -25.32 -10.20
N VAL A 491 -14.68 -25.03 -11.41
CA VAL A 491 -15.52 -25.99 -12.15
C VAL A 491 -14.72 -27.26 -12.50
N GLU A 492 -13.45 -27.13 -12.87
CA GLU A 492 -12.57 -28.28 -13.15
C GLU A 492 -12.27 -29.10 -11.89
N MET A 493 -11.92 -28.44 -10.78
CA MET A 493 -11.67 -29.11 -9.51
C MET A 493 -12.91 -29.85 -8.97
N ALA A 494 -14.11 -29.28 -9.19
CA ALA A 494 -15.37 -29.92 -8.81
C ALA A 494 -15.61 -31.20 -9.63
N LYS A 495 -15.33 -31.15 -10.94
CA LYS A 495 -15.43 -32.33 -11.82
C LYS A 495 -14.44 -33.42 -11.43
N ASP A 496 -13.25 -33.04 -10.98
CA ASP A 496 -12.19 -33.95 -10.54
C ASP A 496 -12.40 -34.52 -9.12
N GLY A 497 -13.44 -34.09 -8.39
CA GLY A 497 -13.69 -34.51 -7.00
C GLY A 497 -12.66 -33.98 -5.99
N LYS A 498 -11.99 -32.86 -6.30
CA LYS A 498 -10.91 -32.25 -5.50
C LYS A 498 -11.37 -31.12 -4.58
N LEU A 499 -12.65 -30.76 -4.61
CA LEU A 499 -13.28 -29.71 -3.78
C LEU A 499 -14.01 -30.29 -2.57
#